data_AF-A0A392S3D5-F1
#
_entry.id   AF-A0A392S3D5-F1
#
_cell.length_a   1.000
_cell.length_b   1.000
_cell.length_c   1.000
_cell.angle_alpha   90.00
_cell.angle_beta   90.00
_cell.angle_gamma   90.00
#
_symmetry.space_group_name_H-M   'P 1'
#
loop_
_entity.id
_entity.type
_entity.pdbx_description
1 polymer ?
#
loop_
_entity_poly.entity_id
_entity_poly.type
_entity_poly.pdbx_seq_one_letter_code
_entity_poly.pdbx_strand_id
1 'polypeptide(L)' 'MGQIQYSEKYFDDTYEYRHVVLPPEVAKLLPKNRLLSEVC' A
#
# COMPACT_ATOMS: atom_id res chain seq x y z
N MET A 1 -13.12 7.12 -11.47
CA MET A 1 -12.29 7.68 -10.38
C MET A 1 -11.63 6.51 -9.69
N GLY A 2 -10.31 6.35 -9.86
CA GLY A 2 -9.57 5.19 -9.36
C GLY A 2 -9.58 5.15 -7.83
N GLN A 3 -10.56 4.44 -7.26
CA GLN A 3 -10.64 4.23 -5.83
C GLN A 3 -9.48 3.35 -5.39
N ILE A 4 -8.79 3.80 -4.35
CA ILE A 4 -7.79 3.00 -3.66
C ILE A 4 -8.53 1.84 -3.00
N GLN A 5 -8.13 0.61 -3.31
CA GLN A 5 -8.73 -0.57 -2.70
C GLN A 5 -7.90 -0.99 -1.49
N TYR A 6 -8.58 -1.14 -0.37
CA TYR A 6 -8.00 -1.63 0.87
C TYR A 6 -8.45 -3.08 1.04
N SER A 7 -7.49 -3.99 1.06
CA SER A 7 -7.77 -5.40 1.38
C SER A 7 -8.07 -5.58 2.87
N GLU A 8 -8.61 -6.74 3.21
CA GLU A 8 -8.83 -7.11 4.60
C GLU A 8 -7.50 -7.19 5.37
N LYS A 9 -7.58 -6.86 6.66
CA LYS A 9 -6.44 -6.94 7.57
C LYS A 9 -6.23 -8.42 7.91
N TYR A 10 -5.00 -8.88 7.79
CA TYR A 10 -4.60 -10.21 8.21
C TYR A 10 -3.50 -10.10 9.25
N PHE A 11 -3.47 -11.07 10.16
CA PHE A 11 -2.66 -11.01 11.36
C PHE A 11 -1.83 -12.29 11.43
N ASP A 12 -0.54 -12.14 11.71
CA ASP A 12 0.29 -13.24 12.20
C ASP A 12 0.35 -13.15 13.73
N ASP A 13 1.07 -14.06 14.39
CA ASP A 13 1.23 -14.07 15.86
C ASP A 13 1.88 -12.80 16.45
N THR A 14 2.56 -12.00 15.62
CA THR A 14 3.35 -10.84 16.08
C THR A 14 2.94 -9.50 15.46
N TYR A 15 2.38 -9.49 14.24
CA TYR A 15 2.10 -8.25 13.51
C TYR A 15 0.80 -8.32 12.71
N GLU A 16 0.22 -7.14 12.47
CA GLU A 16 -0.92 -6.94 11.59
C GLU A 16 -0.46 -6.37 10.24
N TYR A 17 -0.98 -6.94 9.15
CA TYR A 17 -0.68 -6.54 7.79
C TYR A 17 -1.95 -6.19 7.02
N ARG A 18 -1.79 -5.31 6.02
CA ARG A 18 -2.84 -4.96 5.07
C ARG A 18 -2.22 -4.63 3.72
N HIS A 19 -2.83 -5.15 2.65
CA HIS A 19 -2.52 -4.72 1.30
C HIS A 19 -3.36 -3.50 0.88
N VAL A 20 -2.71 -2.54 0.23
CA VAL A 20 -3.36 -1.38 -0.38
C VAL A 20 -3.05 -1.40 -1.87
N VAL A 21 -4.10 -1.51 -2.68
CA VAL A 21 -3.98 -1.50 -4.14
C VAL A 21 -4.23 -0.08 -4.63
N LEU A 22 -3.17 0.53 -5.15
CA LEU A 22 -3.22 1.87 -5.73
C LEU A 22 -3.62 1.79 -7.22
N PRO A 23 -4.35 2.80 -7.72
CA PRO A 23 -4.62 2.90 -9.15
C PRO A 23 -3.32 3.08 -9.95
N PRO A 24 -3.29 2.60 -11.22
CA PRO A 24 -2.07 2.57 -12.04
C PRO A 24 -1.49 3.95 -12.33
N GLU A 25 -2.32 5.01 -12.28
CA GLU A 25 -1.89 6.39 -12.47
C GLU A 25 -0.99 6.87 -11.32
N VAL A 26 -1.35 6.53 -10.08
CA VAL A 26 -0.56 6.87 -8.88
C VAL A 26 0.68 5.98 -8.78
N ALA A 27 0.55 4.69 -9.13
CA ALA A 27 1.67 3.75 -9.11
C ALA A 27 2.82 4.14 -10.07
N LYS A 28 2.51 4.85 -11.17
CA LYS A 28 3.53 5.37 -12.10
C LYS A 28 4.33 6.54 -11.52
N LEU A 29 3.76 7.30 -10.58
CA LEU A 29 4.43 8.43 -9.93
C LEU A 29 5.36 7.99 -8.79
N LEU A 30 5.21 6.76 -8.29
CA LEU A 30 5.99 6.24 -7.18
C LEU A 30 7.35 5.66 -7.62
N PRO A 31 8.42 5.88 -6.84
CA PRO A 31 9.73 5.30 -7.12
C PRO A 31 9.72 3.79 -6.88
N LYS A 32 10.07 2.99 -7.89
CA LYS A 32 9.95 1.51 -7.88
C LYS A 32 11.07 0.77 -7.12
N ASN A 33 12.05 1.50 -6.58
CA ASN A 33 13.25 0.91 -5.97
C ASN A 33 13.46 1.35 -4.52
N ARG A 34 12.41 1.83 -3.85
CA ARG A 34 12.53 2.31 -2.47
C ARG A 34 11.28 1.94 -1.67
N LEU A 35 11.51 1.46 -0.44
CA LEU A 35 10.46 1.37 0.56
C LEU A 35 9.98 2.79 0.89
N LEU A 36 8.68 3.01 0.77
CA LEU A 36 8.08 4.26 1.19
C LEU A 36 8.16 4.31 2.72
N SER A 37 8.78 5.35 3.24
CA SER A 37 8.74 5.62 4.67
C SER A 37 7.37 6.24 4.99
N GLU A 38 6.82 5.89 6.14
CA GLU A 38 5.79 6.70 6.78
C GLU A 38 6.46 8.04 7.14
N VAL A 39 6.41 9.00 6.23
CA VAL A 39 7.01 10.32 6.46
C VAL A 39 6.01 11.13 7.29
N CYS A 40 6.54 11.79 8.33
CA CYS A 40 5.85 12.53 9.40
C CYS A 40 4.88 13.62 8.91
#